data_AF-A0A370DDM0-F1
#
_entry.id   AF-A0A370DDM0-F1
#
_cell.length_a   1.000
_cell.length_b   1.000
_cell.length_c   1.000
_cell.angle_alpha   90.00
_cell.angle_beta   90.00
_cell.angle_gamma   90.00
#
_symmetry.space_group_name_H-M   'P 1'
#
loop_
_entity.id
_entity.type
_entity.pdbx_description
1 polymer ?
#
loop_
_entity_poly.entity_id
_entity_poly.type
_entity_poly.pdbx_seq_one_letter_code
_entity_poly.pdbx_strand_id
1 'polypeptide(L)'
;MAKSIASINSLLVSLKTVNNALLIKLQQLGFNTNLTLGSEQEYTVKTLVHAIDTLAIQFLTITANRNQFIQRTSYNERMEIESCLNSLLSCLQQTKQELADFDQTDYQCDQSLALFYTSKNNEQRCLKLLDAVHFIDLIKPYCRMLEMIIAQERIHALSAVLETLLSKENAAQAEKDNELTEEQSNALELSQYLIRQAL
;
A
#
# COMPACT_ATOMS: atom_id res chain seq x y z
N MET A 1 -6.88 6.03 22.37
CA MET A 1 -6.97 6.47 20.96
C MET A 1 -5.68 7.10 20.43
N ALA A 2 -5.03 8.05 21.11
CA ALA A 2 -3.74 8.62 20.64
C ALA A 2 -2.58 7.62 20.59
N LYS A 3 -2.52 6.73 21.59
CA LYS A 3 -1.43 5.77 21.78
C LYS A 3 -1.38 4.70 20.67
N SER A 4 -2.54 4.22 20.20
CA SER A 4 -2.58 3.16 19.18
C SER A 4 -2.05 3.64 17.83
N ILE A 5 -2.29 4.90 17.45
CA ILE A 5 -1.79 5.44 16.16
C ILE A 5 -0.29 5.71 16.22
N ALA A 6 0.20 6.26 17.34
CA ALA A 6 1.63 6.41 17.55
C ALA A 6 2.34 5.04 17.55
N SER A 7 1.72 4.04 18.16
CA SER A 7 2.18 2.64 18.14
C SER A 7 2.23 2.09 16.71
N ILE A 8 1.11 2.16 15.97
CA ILE A 8 1.04 1.75 14.55
C ILE A 8 2.12 2.44 13.71
N ASN A 9 2.28 3.76 13.82
CA ASN A 9 3.31 4.48 13.07
C ASN A 9 4.73 4.04 13.44
N SER A 10 4.99 3.82 14.74
CA SER A 10 6.26 3.28 15.21
C SER A 10 6.56 1.88 14.65
N LEU A 11 5.53 1.03 14.58
CA LEU A 11 5.64 -0.32 14.00
C LEU A 11 5.93 -0.25 12.50
N LEU A 12 5.23 0.60 11.75
CA LEU A 12 5.43 0.77 10.31
C LEU A 12 6.83 1.26 9.96
N VAL A 13 7.36 2.22 10.73
CA VAL A 13 8.75 2.66 10.56
C VAL A 13 9.72 1.52 10.85
N SER A 14 9.49 0.79 11.94
CA SER A 14 10.34 -0.35 12.33
C SER A 14 10.32 -1.46 11.27
N LEU A 15 9.14 -1.78 10.73
CA LEU A 15 8.97 -2.74 9.63
C LEU A 15 9.83 -2.34 8.44
N LYS A 16 9.69 -1.10 7.97
CA LYS A 16 10.49 -0.57 6.85
C LYS A 16 11.99 -0.65 7.13
N THR A 17 12.42 -0.27 8.32
CA THR A 17 13.85 -0.30 8.70
C THR A 17 14.41 -1.72 8.69
N VAL A 18 13.68 -2.70 9.23
CA VAL A 18 14.13 -4.10 9.25
C VAL A 18 14.10 -4.69 7.84
N ASN A 19 13.04 -4.41 7.07
CA ASN A 19 12.78 -5.00 5.77
C ASN A 19 13.81 -4.57 4.70
N ASN A 20 14.26 -3.31 4.72
CA ASN A 20 15.23 -2.75 3.76
C ASN A 20 16.51 -3.58 3.59
N ALA A 21 16.98 -4.26 4.65
CA ALA A 21 18.22 -5.02 4.61
C ALA A 21 18.02 -6.53 4.33
N LEU A 22 16.79 -7.04 4.43
CA LEU A 22 16.53 -8.47 4.38
C LEU A 22 16.78 -9.06 3.00
N LEU A 23 16.28 -8.43 1.93
CA LEU A 23 16.41 -8.96 0.57
C LEU A 23 17.88 -9.12 0.16
N ILE A 24 18.68 -8.08 0.40
CA ILE A 24 20.11 -8.08 0.08
C ILE A 24 20.81 -9.20 0.86
N LYS A 25 20.52 -9.32 2.16
CA LYS A 25 21.15 -10.32 3.02
C LYS A 25 20.78 -11.75 2.64
N LEU A 26 19.52 -12.00 2.28
CA LEU A 26 19.06 -13.30 1.78
C LEU A 26 19.79 -13.70 0.49
N GLN A 27 19.93 -12.76 -0.45
CA GLN A 27 20.67 -13.00 -1.70
C GLN A 27 22.16 -13.27 -1.44
N GLN A 28 22.79 -12.50 -0.54
CA GLN A 28 24.18 -12.70 -0.16
C GLN A 28 24.42 -14.07 0.48
N LEU A 29 23.45 -14.57 1.26
CA LEU A 29 23.50 -15.89 1.91
C LEU A 29 23.10 -17.05 0.98
N GLY A 30 22.83 -16.79 -0.29
CA GLY A 30 22.57 -17.82 -1.30
C GLY A 30 21.14 -18.34 -1.33
N PHE A 31 20.19 -17.68 -0.67
CA PHE A 31 18.77 -18.00 -0.83
C PHE A 31 18.28 -17.58 -2.22
N ASN A 32 17.58 -18.48 -2.90
CA ASN A 32 16.95 -18.16 -4.18
C ASN A 32 15.69 -17.32 -3.99
N THR A 33 15.79 -16.00 -4.22
CA THR A 33 14.69 -15.06 -3.98
C THR A 33 13.59 -15.08 -5.04
N ASN A 34 13.76 -15.85 -6.11
CA ASN A 34 12.79 -15.98 -7.21
C ASN A 34 11.83 -17.17 -7.00
N LEU A 35 12.05 -17.99 -5.98
CA LEU A 35 11.15 -19.08 -5.63
C LEU A 35 9.84 -18.53 -5.08
N THR A 36 8.74 -19.21 -5.40
CA THR A 36 7.39 -18.85 -4.99
C THR A 36 7.07 -19.29 -3.56
N LEU A 37 6.11 -18.60 -2.95
CA LEU A 37 5.70 -18.61 -1.55
C LEU A 37 4.18 -18.41 -1.47
N GLY A 38 3.58 -18.94 -0.40
CA GLY A 38 2.14 -18.86 -0.15
C GLY A 38 1.37 -20.06 -0.71
N SER A 39 0.17 -20.30 -0.19
CA SER A 39 -0.69 -21.42 -0.60
C SER A 39 -1.04 -21.39 -2.08
N GLU A 40 -1.15 -20.19 -2.65
CA GLU A 40 -1.48 -19.94 -4.05
C GLU A 40 -0.26 -19.53 -4.90
N GLN A 41 0.96 -19.61 -4.34
CA GLN A 41 2.21 -19.19 -5.01
C GLN A 41 2.19 -17.71 -5.45
N GLU A 42 1.41 -16.87 -4.77
CA GLU A 42 1.19 -15.46 -5.11
C GLU A 42 2.44 -14.59 -5.01
N TYR A 43 3.41 -15.01 -4.20
CA TYR A 43 4.60 -14.23 -3.92
C TYR A 43 5.85 -15.01 -4.30
N THR A 44 6.84 -14.34 -4.86
CA THR A 44 8.25 -14.69 -4.65
C THR A 44 8.78 -14.04 -3.38
N VAL A 45 9.92 -14.51 -2.83
CA VAL A 45 10.60 -13.85 -1.70
C VAL A 45 10.82 -12.35 -1.97
N LYS A 46 11.23 -12.02 -3.20
CA LYS A 46 11.42 -10.63 -3.63
C LYS A 46 10.12 -9.83 -3.57
N THR A 47 9.03 -10.36 -4.14
CA THR A 47 7.74 -9.64 -4.13
C THR A 47 7.14 -9.56 -2.74
N LEU A 48 7.41 -10.54 -1.85
CA LEU A 48 6.98 -10.50 -0.45
C LEU A 48 7.62 -9.33 0.29
N VAL A 49 8.95 -9.20 0.20
CA VAL A 49 9.69 -8.07 0.79
C VAL A 49 9.16 -6.75 0.25
N HIS A 50 8.95 -6.64 -1.06
CA HIS A 50 8.38 -5.42 -1.64
C HIS A 50 6.95 -5.14 -1.17
N ALA A 51 6.11 -6.17 -1.03
CA ALA A 51 4.74 -6.02 -0.53
C ALA A 51 4.72 -5.45 0.90
N ILE A 52 5.66 -5.87 1.77
CA ILE A 52 5.81 -5.32 3.13
C ILE A 52 6.15 -3.82 3.08
N ASP A 53 7.08 -3.42 2.21
CA ASP A 53 7.47 -2.00 2.07
C ASP A 53 6.31 -1.15 1.54
N THR A 54 5.63 -1.63 0.50
CA THR A 54 4.47 -0.95 -0.08
C THR A 54 3.37 -0.76 0.96
N LEU A 55 3.07 -1.81 1.72
CA LEU A 55 2.09 -1.80 2.80
C LEU A 55 2.47 -0.80 3.90
N ALA A 56 3.75 -0.78 4.30
CA ALA A 56 4.23 0.16 5.30
C ALA A 56 4.05 1.62 4.84
N ILE A 57 4.37 1.92 3.58
CA ILE A 57 4.22 3.25 2.99
C ILE A 57 2.74 3.63 2.86
N GLN A 58 1.89 2.72 2.40
CA GLN A 58 0.45 2.94 2.27
C GLN A 58 -0.16 3.29 3.63
N PHE A 59 0.11 2.48 4.66
CA PHE A 59 -0.40 2.76 6.00
C PHE A 59 0.14 4.07 6.57
N LEU A 60 1.44 4.38 6.40
CA LEU A 60 2.00 5.67 6.84
C LEU A 60 1.32 6.86 6.14
N THR A 61 0.95 6.71 4.88
CA THR A 61 0.21 7.72 4.12
C THR A 61 -1.21 7.88 4.66
N ILE A 62 -1.88 6.77 4.95
CA ILE A 62 -3.24 6.75 5.49
C ILE A 62 -3.29 7.35 6.90
N THR A 63 -2.31 7.03 7.76
CA THR A 63 -2.25 7.49 9.15
C THR A 63 -1.68 8.91 9.30
N ALA A 64 -1.13 9.50 8.24
CA ALA A 64 -0.60 10.86 8.24
C ALA A 64 -1.67 11.88 8.69
N ASN A 65 -2.92 11.71 8.24
CA ASN A 65 -4.05 12.46 8.76
C ASN A 65 -4.73 11.70 9.90
N ARG A 66 -4.21 11.90 11.12
CA ARG A 66 -4.65 11.22 12.33
C ARG A 66 -6.16 11.31 12.57
N ASN A 67 -6.77 12.47 12.36
CA ASN A 67 -8.19 12.68 12.66
C ASN A 67 -9.07 11.89 11.69
N GLN A 68 -8.73 11.92 10.40
CA GLN A 68 -9.43 11.14 9.40
C GLN A 68 -9.26 9.63 9.64
N PHE A 69 -8.05 9.17 9.97
CA PHE A 69 -7.84 7.77 10.31
C PHE A 69 -8.69 7.32 11.51
N ILE A 70 -8.83 8.16 12.55
CA ILE A 70 -9.67 7.84 13.71
C ILE A 70 -11.15 7.73 13.33
N GLN A 71 -11.62 8.63 12.47
CA GLN A 71 -13.02 8.66 12.04
C GLN A 71 -13.37 7.48 11.13
N ARG A 72 -12.41 6.99 10.35
CA ARG A 72 -12.58 5.91 9.35
C ARG A 72 -12.33 4.51 9.90
N THR A 73 -11.86 4.39 11.14
CA THR A 73 -11.59 3.10 11.78
C THR A 73 -12.28 3.00 13.14
N SER A 74 -12.82 1.84 13.44
CA SER A 74 -13.25 1.45 14.79
C SER A 74 -12.04 1.23 15.69
N TYR A 75 -12.29 1.14 17.01
CA TYR A 75 -11.23 0.80 17.95
C TYR A 75 -10.70 -0.64 17.73
N ASN A 76 -11.58 -1.59 17.47
CA ASN A 76 -11.21 -3.00 17.28
C ASN A 76 -10.34 -3.18 16.05
N GLU A 77 -10.70 -2.58 14.91
CA GLU A 77 -9.88 -2.63 13.69
C GLU A 77 -8.48 -2.06 13.92
N ARG A 78 -8.36 -0.96 14.69
CA ARG A 78 -7.04 -0.41 15.04
C ARG A 78 -6.21 -1.37 15.89
N MET A 79 -6.84 -2.09 16.82
CA MET A 79 -6.16 -3.09 17.65
C MET A 79 -5.74 -4.32 16.82
N GLU A 80 -6.57 -4.76 15.88
CA GLU A 80 -6.26 -5.85 14.96
C GLU A 80 -5.09 -5.48 14.03
N ILE A 81 -5.14 -4.27 13.43
CA ILE A 81 -4.04 -3.72 12.63
C ILE A 81 -2.75 -3.68 13.45
N GLU A 82 -2.81 -3.15 14.68
CA GLU A 82 -1.65 -3.07 15.57
C GLU A 82 -1.09 -4.47 15.93
N SER A 83 -1.95 -5.43 16.24
CA SER A 83 -1.54 -6.81 16.54
C SER A 83 -0.92 -7.52 15.34
N CYS A 84 -1.48 -7.32 14.15
CA CYS A 84 -0.96 -7.88 12.91
C CYS A 84 0.40 -7.28 12.55
N LEU A 85 0.57 -5.96 12.66
CA LEU A 85 1.84 -5.27 12.42
C LEU A 85 2.92 -5.71 13.43
N ASN A 86 2.55 -5.91 14.69
CA ASN A 86 3.47 -6.45 15.71
C ASN A 86 3.93 -7.87 15.36
N SER A 87 3.01 -8.73 14.92
CA SER A 87 3.32 -10.12 14.55
C SER A 87 4.23 -10.17 13.33
N LEU A 88 3.94 -9.35 12.32
CA LEU A 88 4.78 -9.17 11.14
C LEU A 88 6.18 -8.67 11.50
N LEU A 89 6.27 -7.66 12.37
CA LEU A 89 7.55 -7.11 12.83
C LEU A 89 8.37 -8.16 13.57
N SER A 90 7.71 -8.94 14.44
CA SER A 90 8.36 -10.04 15.16
C SER A 90 8.96 -11.07 14.20
N CYS A 91 8.24 -11.43 13.13
CA CYS A 91 8.74 -12.36 12.11
C CYS A 91 9.99 -11.82 11.40
N LEU A 92 9.98 -10.53 11.03
CA LEU A 92 11.10 -9.89 10.36
C LEU A 92 12.32 -9.74 11.28
N GLN A 93 12.09 -9.42 12.55
CA GLN A 93 13.16 -9.32 13.55
C GLN A 93 13.81 -10.68 13.83
N GLN A 94 13.00 -11.73 13.99
CA GLN A 94 13.50 -13.11 14.15
C GLN A 94 14.31 -13.53 12.93
N THR A 95 13.78 -13.30 11.72
CA THR A 95 14.50 -13.58 10.47
C THR A 95 15.82 -12.81 10.42
N LYS A 96 15.82 -11.51 10.75
CA LYS A 96 17.04 -10.69 10.76
C LYS A 96 18.09 -11.26 11.72
N GLN A 97 17.66 -11.75 12.89
CA GLN A 97 18.53 -12.36 13.88
C GLN A 97 19.08 -13.71 13.39
N GLU A 98 18.23 -14.59 12.87
CA GLU A 98 18.64 -15.86 12.27
C GLU A 98 19.67 -15.65 11.14
N LEU A 99 19.46 -14.65 10.29
CA LEU A 99 20.41 -14.29 9.24
C LEU A 99 21.69 -13.65 9.78
N ALA A 100 21.70 -13.10 11.00
CA ALA A 100 22.91 -12.57 11.63
C ALA A 100 23.85 -13.67 12.11
N ASP A 101 23.29 -14.79 12.56
CA ASP A 101 24.03 -15.95 13.06
C ASP A 101 24.28 -17.00 11.95
N PHE A 102 23.95 -16.67 10.70
CA PHE A 102 24.04 -17.58 9.56
C PHE A 102 25.46 -17.60 8.98
N ASP A 103 26.13 -18.74 9.10
CA ASP A 103 27.42 -19.00 8.45
C ASP A 103 27.24 -19.95 7.25
N GLN A 104 27.60 -19.50 6.04
CA GLN A 104 27.44 -20.30 4.81
C GLN A 104 28.19 -21.63 4.85
N THR A 105 29.20 -21.77 5.71
CA THR A 105 29.95 -23.02 5.86
C THR A 105 29.19 -24.08 6.66
N ASP A 106 28.30 -23.64 7.56
CA ASP A 106 27.52 -24.50 8.46
C ASP A 106 26.08 -24.76 7.97
N TYR A 107 25.60 -23.95 7.02
CA TYR A 107 24.23 -23.98 6.54
C TYR A 107 24.16 -24.08 5.01
N GLN A 108 23.32 -24.98 4.52
CA GLN A 108 23.08 -25.15 3.08
C GLN A 108 21.67 -24.70 2.71
N CYS A 109 21.58 -23.65 1.88
CA CYS A 109 20.30 -23.15 1.38
C CYS A 109 19.68 -24.12 0.38
N ASP A 110 18.36 -24.36 0.52
CA ASP A 110 17.60 -25.17 -0.43
C ASP A 110 17.36 -24.37 -1.73
N GLN A 111 17.63 -24.99 -2.88
CA GLN A 111 17.45 -24.36 -4.20
C GLN A 111 16.04 -24.56 -4.77
N SER A 112 15.27 -25.47 -4.19
CA SER A 112 13.92 -25.84 -4.61
C SER A 112 12.84 -25.26 -3.71
N LEU A 113 13.14 -25.06 -2.42
CA LEU A 113 12.20 -24.54 -1.42
C LEU A 113 12.62 -23.15 -0.93
N ALA A 114 11.70 -22.19 -1.06
CA ALA A 114 11.95 -20.81 -0.70
C ALA A 114 12.13 -20.63 0.82
N LEU A 115 13.23 -19.98 1.23
CA LEU A 115 13.55 -19.69 2.64
C LEU A 115 13.88 -20.92 3.50
N PHE A 116 14.09 -22.10 2.89
CA PHE A 116 14.53 -23.30 3.59
C PHE A 116 16.05 -23.43 3.56
N TYR A 117 16.59 -23.98 4.64
CA TYR A 117 18.01 -24.29 4.76
C TYR A 117 18.19 -25.55 5.61
N THR A 118 19.26 -26.28 5.34
CA THR A 118 19.69 -27.42 6.15
C THR A 118 20.72 -26.93 7.15
N SER A 119 20.47 -27.18 8.43
CA SER A 119 21.41 -26.85 9.50
C SER A 119 22.58 -27.82 9.56
N LYS A 120 23.63 -27.44 10.30
CA LYS A 120 24.78 -28.30 10.62
C LYS A 120 24.42 -29.69 11.19
N ASN A 121 23.25 -29.83 11.81
CA ASN A 121 22.75 -31.09 12.35
C ASN A 121 21.97 -31.93 11.32
N ASN A 122 21.99 -31.53 10.04
CA ASN A 122 21.17 -32.11 8.97
C ASN A 122 19.66 -31.95 9.18
N GLU A 123 19.23 -31.03 10.04
CA GLU A 123 17.82 -30.67 10.20
C GLU A 123 17.42 -29.62 9.18
N GLN A 124 16.35 -29.89 8.44
CA GLN A 124 15.72 -28.90 7.55
C GLN A 124 14.95 -27.87 8.39
N ARG A 125 15.25 -26.59 8.17
CA ARG A 125 14.62 -25.45 8.84
C ARG A 125 14.12 -24.45 7.80
N CYS A 126 13.17 -23.62 8.20
CA CYS A 126 12.70 -22.50 7.39
C CYS A 126 12.84 -21.20 8.18
N LEU A 127 13.11 -20.11 7.48
CA LEU A 127 13.14 -18.78 8.09
C LEU A 127 11.73 -18.34 8.45
N LYS A 128 11.60 -17.61 9.56
CA LYS A 128 10.32 -17.07 10.03
C LYS A 128 9.64 -16.13 9.04
N LEU A 129 10.38 -15.58 8.07
CA LEU A 129 9.84 -14.77 6.98
C LEU A 129 8.75 -15.49 6.17
N LEU A 130 8.73 -16.82 6.15
CA LEU A 130 7.67 -17.59 5.52
C LEU A 130 6.28 -17.25 6.11
N ASP A 131 6.21 -17.03 7.42
CA ASP A 131 4.95 -16.69 8.12
C ASP A 131 4.47 -15.26 7.80
N ALA A 132 5.34 -14.40 7.26
CA ALA A 132 4.99 -13.03 6.91
C ALA A 132 3.88 -12.97 5.84
N VAL A 133 3.79 -13.98 4.97
CA VAL A 133 2.73 -14.10 3.95
C VAL A 133 1.35 -14.03 4.61
N HIS A 134 1.15 -14.82 5.66
CA HIS A 134 -0.12 -14.87 6.39
C HIS A 134 -0.52 -13.50 6.96
N PHE A 135 0.42 -12.80 7.60
CA PHE A 135 0.14 -11.48 8.19
C PHE A 135 -0.12 -10.40 7.15
N ILE A 136 0.53 -10.48 5.98
CA ILE A 136 0.22 -9.56 4.87
C ILE A 136 -1.18 -9.81 4.35
N ASP A 137 -1.57 -11.07 4.17
CA ASP A 137 -2.89 -11.40 3.64
C ASP A 137 -4.00 -11.00 4.61
N LEU A 138 -3.74 -11.05 5.92
CA LEU A 138 -4.66 -10.54 6.94
C LEU A 138 -4.79 -9.01 6.93
N ILE A 139 -3.70 -8.27 6.67
CA ILE A 139 -3.71 -6.81 6.80
C ILE A 139 -4.08 -6.08 5.49
N LYS A 140 -3.85 -6.71 4.33
CA LYS A 140 -4.20 -6.20 2.99
C LYS A 140 -5.66 -5.71 2.87
N PRO A 141 -6.68 -6.42 3.40
CA PRO A 141 -8.07 -5.95 3.34
C PRO A 141 -8.26 -4.58 4.00
N TYR A 142 -7.62 -4.34 5.15
CA TYR A 142 -7.71 -3.04 5.84
C TYR A 142 -7.07 -1.93 5.03
N CYS A 143 -5.91 -2.17 4.39
CA CYS A 143 -5.31 -1.22 3.44
C CYS A 143 -6.30 -0.84 2.33
N ARG A 144 -6.84 -1.85 1.63
CA ARG A 144 -7.75 -1.64 0.49
C ARG A 144 -9.01 -0.90 0.89
N MET A 145 -9.61 -1.27 2.03
CA MET A 145 -10.79 -0.60 2.57
C MET A 145 -10.50 0.88 2.84
N LEU A 146 -9.39 1.19 3.51
CA LEU A 146 -9.04 2.56 3.86
C LEU A 146 -8.70 3.41 2.62
N GLU A 147 -8.01 2.81 1.64
CA GLU A 147 -7.73 3.46 0.35
C GLU A 147 -9.02 3.78 -0.42
N MET A 148 -9.98 2.84 -0.45
CA MET A 148 -11.27 3.04 -1.10
C MET A 148 -12.06 4.17 -0.47
N ILE A 149 -12.12 4.23 0.87
CA ILE A 149 -12.79 5.33 1.60
C ILE A 149 -12.13 6.67 1.26
N ILE A 150 -10.79 6.74 1.26
CA ILE A 150 -10.05 7.95 0.89
C ILE A 150 -10.34 8.37 -0.56
N ALA A 151 -10.35 7.42 -1.49
CA ALA A 151 -10.62 7.68 -2.89
C ALA A 151 -12.04 8.21 -3.12
N GLN A 152 -13.03 7.61 -2.47
CA GLN A 152 -14.42 8.03 -2.57
C GLN A 152 -14.63 9.46 -2.07
N GLU A 153 -14.01 9.82 -0.93
CA GLU A 153 -14.08 11.20 -0.42
C GLU A 153 -13.41 12.21 -1.36
N ARG A 154 -12.27 11.85 -1.97
CA ARG A 154 -11.60 12.70 -2.97
C ARG A 154 -12.50 12.92 -4.18
N ILE A 155 -13.19 11.88 -4.65
CA ILE A 155 -14.16 11.99 -5.74
C ILE A 155 -15.29 12.94 -5.34
N HIS A 156 -15.90 12.76 -4.17
CA HIS A 156 -16.97 13.65 -3.70
C HIS A 156 -16.52 15.11 -3.56
N ALA A 157 -15.32 15.35 -3.02
CA ALA A 157 -14.76 16.69 -2.92
C ALA A 157 -14.53 17.33 -4.29
N LEU A 158 -14.00 16.58 -5.26
CA LEU A 158 -13.83 17.04 -6.64
C LEU A 158 -15.16 17.31 -7.31
N SER A 159 -16.17 16.46 -7.12
CA SER A 159 -17.53 16.68 -7.63
C SER A 159 -18.12 17.98 -7.08
N ALA A 160 -18.00 18.25 -5.77
CA ALA A 160 -18.51 19.47 -5.15
C ALA A 160 -17.79 20.74 -5.65
N VAL A 161 -16.47 20.66 -5.86
CA VAL A 161 -15.70 21.77 -6.45
C VAL A 161 -16.14 22.01 -7.90
N LEU A 162 -16.35 20.95 -8.68
CA LEU A 162 -16.78 21.05 -10.06
C LEU A 162 -18.20 21.63 -10.16
N GLU A 163 -19.14 21.21 -9.31
CA GLU A 163 -20.47 21.83 -9.18
C GLU A 163 -20.37 23.32 -8.82
N THR A 164 -19.47 23.67 -7.90
CA THR A 164 -19.23 25.08 -7.53
C THR A 164 -18.68 25.89 -8.70
N LEU A 165 -17.75 25.33 -9.48
CA LEU A 165 -17.20 25.99 -10.68
C LEU A 165 -18.26 26.14 -11.77
N LEU A 166 -19.03 25.09 -12.08
CA LEU A 166 -20.14 25.15 -13.04
C LEU A 166 -21.21 26.15 -12.61
N SER A 167 -21.55 26.21 -11.31
CA SER A 167 -22.52 27.18 -10.81
C SER A 167 -22.02 28.63 -10.92
N LYS A 168 -20.72 28.88 -10.74
CA LYS A 168 -20.09 30.19 -10.94
C LYS A 168 -19.99 30.58 -12.41
N GLU A 169 -19.72 29.61 -13.29
CA GLU A 169 -19.72 29.82 -14.74
C GLU A 169 -21.13 30.17 -15.24
N ASN A 170 -22.16 29.46 -14.77
CA ASN A 170 -23.56 29.78 -15.07
C ASN A 170 -24.00 31.14 -14.48
N ALA A 171 -23.49 31.53 -13.32
CA ALA A 171 -23.74 32.86 -12.75
C ALA A 171 -23.06 33.98 -13.55
N ALA A 172 -21.85 33.74 -14.07
CA ALA A 172 -21.16 34.67 -14.97
C ALA A 172 -21.81 34.73 -16.37
N GLN A 173 -22.47 33.66 -16.82
CA GLN A 173 -23.29 33.65 -18.03
C GLN A 173 -24.58 34.46 -17.87
N ALA A 174 -25.18 34.45 -16.67
CA ALA A 174 -26.41 35.19 -16.37
C ALA A 174 -26.20 36.72 -16.26
N GLU A 175 -24.98 37.19 -16.04
CA GLU A 175 -24.62 38.63 -16.12
C GLU A 175 -24.25 39.10 -17.55
N LYS A 176 -24.33 38.20 -18.55
CA LYS A 176 -24.06 38.51 -19.96
C LYS A 176 -25.31 38.35 -20.84
N ASP A 177 -26.45 38.86 -20.39
CA ASP A 177 -27.51 39.37 -21.28
C ASP A 177 -27.09 40.70 -21.96
N ASN A 178 -25.80 40.79 -22.35
CA ASN A 178 -25.35 41.75 -23.34
C ASN A 178 -25.45 41.03 -24.68
N GLU A 179 -26.32 41.55 -25.54
CA GLU A 179 -26.51 41.14 -26.92
C GLU A 179 -25.18 40.71 -27.54
N LEU A 180 -25.06 39.42 -27.87
CA LEU A 180 -23.91 38.89 -28.59
C LEU A 180 -23.75 39.69 -29.87
N THR A 181 -22.55 40.21 -30.12
CA THR A 181 -22.27 40.84 -31.41
C THR A 181 -22.44 39.82 -32.53
N GLU A 182 -22.77 40.29 -33.73
CA GLU A 182 -23.04 39.43 -34.90
C GLU A 182 -21.92 38.41 -35.16
N GLU A 183 -20.67 38.80 -34.91
CA GLU A 183 -19.50 37.94 -35.03
C GLU A 183 -19.46 36.81 -33.99
N GLN A 184 -19.91 37.08 -32.76
CA GLN A 184 -19.99 36.08 -31.69
C GLN A 184 -21.15 35.11 -31.93
N SER A 185 -22.27 35.59 -32.47
CA SER A 185 -23.39 34.74 -32.88
C SER A 185 -23.01 33.81 -34.03
N ASN A 186 -22.31 34.34 -35.06
CA ASN A 186 -21.83 33.54 -36.19
C ASN A 186 -20.80 32.49 -35.75
N ALA A 187 -19.89 32.82 -34.84
CA ALA A 187 -18.92 31.86 -34.30
C ALA A 187 -19.58 30.74 -33.46
N LEU A 188 -20.67 31.08 -32.76
CA LEU A 188 -21.45 30.12 -31.98
C LEU A 188 -22.22 29.15 -32.90
N GLU A 189 -22.87 29.64 -33.96
CA GLU A 189 -23.55 28.79 -34.95
C GLU A 189 -22.57 27.85 -35.65
N LEU A 190 -21.39 28.33 -36.03
CA LEU A 190 -20.36 27.51 -36.67
C LEU A 190 -19.87 26.40 -35.72
N SER A 191 -19.71 26.71 -34.44
CA SER A 191 -19.31 25.75 -33.42
C SER A 191 -20.38 24.69 -33.17
N GLN A 192 -21.66 25.08 -33.13
CA GLN A 192 -22.78 24.14 -32.98
C GLN A 192 -22.94 23.22 -34.20
N TYR A 193 -22.71 23.73 -35.41
CA TYR A 193 -22.71 22.94 -36.63
C TYR A 193 -21.60 21.88 -36.61
N LEU A 194 -20.39 22.25 -36.19
CA LEU A 194 -19.25 21.31 -36.10
C LEU A 194 -19.48 20.21 -35.06
N ILE A 195 -20.09 20.55 -33.91
CA ILE A 195 -20.40 19.57 -32.86
C ILE A 195 -21.47 18.56 -33.34
N ARG A 196 -22.47 19.01 -34.11
CA ARG A 196 -23.49 18.11 -34.69
C ARG A 196 -22.95 17.19 -35.78
N GLN A 197 -21.85 17.56 -36.44
CA GLN A 197 -21.18 16.69 -37.41
C GLN A 197 -20.29 15.62 -36.75
N ALA A 198 -19.91 15.83 -35.49
CA ALA A 198 -19.05 14.93 -34.73
C ALA A 198 -19.80 13.90 -33.87
N LEU A 199 -21.13 14.00 -33.80
CA LEU A 199 -22.06 13.04 -33.18
C LEU A 199 -22.74 12.20 -34.27
#